data_AF-A0A1R0L0L9-F1
#
_entry.id   AF-A0A1R0L0L9-F1
#
_cell.length_a   1.000
_cell.length_b   1.000
_cell.length_c   1.000
_cell.angle_alpha   90.00
_cell.angle_beta   90.00
_cell.angle_gamma   90.00
#
_symmetry.space_group_name_H-M   'P 1'
#
loop_
_entity.id
_entity.type
_entity.pdbx_description
1 polymer ?
#
loop_
_entity_poly.entity_id
_entity_poly.type
_entity_poly.pdbx_seq_one_letter_code
_entity_poly.pdbx_strand_id
1 'polypeptide(L)'
;METWRIVATVLLAVAGLPLVLVVMAKARDRTDSSGTVAVTGAVAFAALLLLGVVMLTVLPGALTWTLLGLVVAALGVMMLAS
;
A
#
# COMPACT_ATOMS: atom_id res chain seq x y z
N MET A 1 17.50 -3.00 14.48
CA MET A 1 16.19 -3.25 13.85
C MET A 1 15.85 -4.71 14.06
N GLU A 2 14.67 -5.01 14.62
CA GLU A 2 14.23 -6.39 14.79
C GLU A 2 13.94 -7.03 13.42
N THR A 3 14.40 -8.26 13.19
CA THR A 3 14.26 -8.95 11.90
C THR A 3 12.80 -9.03 11.42
N TRP A 4 11.85 -9.24 12.33
CA TRP A 4 10.43 -9.35 11.99
C TRP A 4 9.85 -8.04 11.43
N ARG A 5 10.37 -6.85 11.83
CA ARG A 5 9.95 -5.57 11.27
C ARG A 5 10.36 -5.44 9.81
N ILE A 6 11.58 -5.84 9.49
CA ILE A 6 12.11 -5.81 8.13
C ILE A 6 11.25 -6.73 7.24
N VAL A 7 10.97 -7.95 7.71
CA VAL A 7 10.11 -8.90 6.99
C VAL A 7 8.72 -8.30 6.75
N ALA A 8 8.09 -7.73 7.77
CA ALA A 8 6.77 -7.12 7.63
C ALA A 8 6.77 -5.94 6.64
N THR A 9 7.79 -5.08 6.64
CA THR A 9 7.91 -3.96 5.70
C THR A 9 8.16 -4.44 4.26
N VAL A 10 8.93 -5.53 4.08
CA VAL A 10 9.11 -6.14 2.75
C VAL A 10 7.79 -6.72 2.23
N LEU A 11 7.06 -7.46 3.07
CA LEU A 11 5.74 -7.97 2.72
C LEU A 11 4.75 -6.82 2.41
N LEU A 12 4.83 -5.72 3.16
CA LEU A 12 4.05 -4.52 2.89
C LEU A 12 4.38 -3.94 1.51
N ALA A 13 5.65 -3.86 1.13
CA ALA A 13 6.03 -3.38 -0.20
C ALA A 13 5.53 -4.31 -1.31
N VAL A 14 5.61 -5.62 -1.11
CA VAL A 14 5.14 -6.64 -2.07
C VAL A 14 3.63 -6.52 -2.32
N ALA A 15 2.82 -6.29 -1.29
CA ALA A 15 1.38 -6.11 -1.45
C ALA A 15 0.98 -4.65 -1.82
N GLY A 16 1.69 -3.67 -1.27
CA GLY A 16 1.36 -2.26 -1.43
C GLY A 16 1.70 -1.70 -2.80
N LEU A 17 2.81 -2.12 -3.42
CA LEU A 17 3.20 -1.62 -4.74
C LEU A 17 2.16 -1.99 -5.82
N PRO A 18 1.69 -3.24 -5.94
CA PRO A 18 0.56 -3.56 -6.82
C PRO A 18 -0.70 -2.78 -6.49
N LEU A 19 -1.01 -2.58 -5.20
CA LEU A 19 -2.20 -1.82 -4.78
C LEU A 19 -2.17 -0.38 -5.29
N VAL A 20 -1.00 0.28 -5.27
CA VAL A 20 -0.83 1.63 -5.84
C VAL A 20 -1.17 1.63 -7.34
N LEU A 21 -0.68 0.64 -8.10
CA LEU A 21 -0.96 0.53 -9.53
C LEU A 21 -2.45 0.32 -9.81
N VAL A 22 -3.11 -0.51 -9.00
CA VAL A 22 -4.57 -0.74 -9.10
C VAL A 22 -5.35 0.54 -8.84
N VAL A 23 -4.96 1.31 -7.83
CA VAL A 23 -5.58 2.59 -7.52
C VAL A 23 -5.40 3.59 -8.67
N MET A 24 -4.22 3.63 -9.29
CA MET A 24 -3.97 4.45 -10.48
C MET A 24 -4.86 4.02 -11.66
N ALA A 25 -4.99 2.72 -11.90
CA ALA A 25 -5.87 2.18 -12.95
C ALA A 25 -7.33 2.60 -12.72
N LYS A 26 -7.85 2.41 -11.50
CA LYS A 26 -9.22 2.84 -11.14
C LYS A 26 -9.42 4.35 -11.27
N ALA A 27 -8.41 5.16 -10.93
CA ALA A 27 -8.47 6.61 -11.11
C ALA A 27 -8.54 6.98 -12.60
N ARG A 28 -7.80 6.25 -13.45
CA ARG A 28 -7.84 6.42 -14.90
C ARG A 28 -9.22 6.11 -15.44
N ASP A 29 -9.79 4.95 -15.08
CA ASP A 29 -11.09 4.50 -15.56
C ASP A 29 -12.24 5.46 -15.19
N ARG A 30 -12.10 6.17 -14.05
CA ARG A 30 -13.13 7.10 -13.58
C ARG A 30 -13.01 8.51 -14.12
N THR A 31 -11.80 8.96 -14.47
CA THR A 31 -11.54 10.38 -14.75
C THR A 31 -10.96 10.66 -16.12
N ASP A 32 -10.43 9.64 -16.79
CA ASP A 32 -9.69 9.74 -18.07
C ASP A 32 -8.65 10.89 -18.10
N SER A 33 -8.11 11.23 -16.92
CA SER A 33 -7.23 12.38 -16.71
C SER A 33 -5.87 11.93 -16.20
N SER A 34 -4.84 12.05 -17.04
CA SER A 34 -3.46 11.69 -16.69
C SER A 34 -2.95 12.45 -15.46
N GLY A 35 -3.33 13.71 -15.29
CA GLY A 35 -2.96 14.51 -14.12
C GLY A 35 -3.55 13.95 -12.82
N THR A 36 -4.83 13.58 -12.84
CA THR A 36 -5.50 12.98 -11.69
C THR A 36 -4.90 11.62 -11.35
N VAL A 37 -4.60 10.79 -12.35
CA VAL A 37 -3.94 9.49 -12.16
C VAL A 37 -2.56 9.66 -11.51
N ALA A 38 -1.75 10.59 -12.00
CA ALA A 38 -0.42 10.86 -11.47
C ALA A 38 -0.45 11.31 -10.01
N VAL A 39 -1.34 12.26 -9.67
CA VAL A 39 -1.52 12.74 -8.29
C VAL A 39 -2.01 11.60 -7.39
N THR A 40 -3.00 10.83 -7.83
CA THR A 40 -3.54 9.71 -7.04
C THR A 40 -2.47 8.66 -6.76
N GLY A 41 -1.67 8.30 -7.78
CA GLY A 41 -0.54 7.39 -7.63
C GLY A 41 0.53 7.92 -6.69
N ALA A 42 0.91 9.19 -6.82
CA ALA A 42 1.91 9.83 -5.95
C ALA A 42 1.46 9.84 -4.49
N VAL A 43 0.20 10.19 -4.22
CA VAL A 43 -0.37 10.19 -2.86
C VAL A 43 -0.42 8.79 -2.27
N ALA A 44 -0.89 7.80 -3.03
CA ALA A 44 -0.95 6.42 -2.58
C ALA A 44 0.45 5.85 -2.28
N PHE A 45 1.42 6.14 -3.15
CA PHE A 45 2.81 5.73 -2.97
C PHE A 45 3.48 6.41 -1.77
N ALA A 46 3.26 7.72 -1.59
CA ALA A 46 3.77 8.46 -0.43
C ALA A 46 3.20 7.91 0.89
N ALA A 47 1.90 7.59 0.93
CA ALA A 47 1.28 6.95 2.09
C ALA A 47 1.90 5.58 2.39
N LEU A 48 2.19 4.77 1.35
CA LEU A 48 2.86 3.48 1.50
C LEU A 48 4.28 3.63 2.09
N LEU A 49 5.05 4.62 1.60
CA LEU A 49 6.39 4.91 2.13
C LEU A 49 6.34 5.35 3.59
N LEU A 50 5.43 6.28 3.93
CA LEU A 50 5.25 6.74 5.31
C LEU A 50 4.86 5.58 6.23
N LEU A 51 3.93 4.72 5.79
CA LEU A 51 3.54 3.53 6.52
C LEU A 51 4.72 2.57 6.73
N GLY A 52 5.54 2.35 5.70
CA GLY A 52 6.76 1.55 5.78
C GLY A 52 7.74 2.08 6.82
N VAL A 53 8.02 3.39 6.81
CA VAL A 53 8.90 4.04 7.80
C VAL A 53 8.34 3.90 9.22
N VAL A 54 7.04 4.11 9.42
CA VAL A 54 6.38 3.97 10.73
C VAL A 54 6.44 2.52 11.23
N MET A 55 6.15 1.54 10.36
CA MET A 55 6.27 0.11 10.67
C MET A 55 7.70 -0.29 11.01
N LEU A 56 8.70 0.36 10.43
CA LEU A 56 10.10 0.04 10.68
C LEU A 56 10.59 0.63 12.01
N THR A 57 10.04 1.76 12.45
CA THR A 57 10.61 2.56 13.55
C THR A 57 9.87 2.44 14.88
N VAL A 58 8.53 2.58 14.87
CA VAL A 58 7.79 2.86 16.12
C VAL A 58 6.57 1.98 16.34
N LEU A 59 6.08 1.29 15.30
CA LEU A 59 4.80 0.59 15.39
C LEU A 59 4.91 -0.72 16.22
N PRO A 60 4.00 -0.98 17.18
CA PRO A 60 3.99 -2.23 17.94
C PRO A 60 3.58 -3.42 17.04
N GLY A 61 4.08 -4.61 17.37
CA GLY A 61 3.97 -5.80 16.50
C GLY A 61 2.54 -6.14 16.09
N ALA A 62 1.58 -6.11 17.02
CA ALA A 62 0.17 -6.37 16.70
C ALA A 62 -0.37 -5.43 15.61
N LEU A 63 -0.12 -4.12 15.74
CA LEU A 63 -0.56 -3.13 14.75
C LEU A 63 0.14 -3.32 13.39
N THR A 64 1.43 -3.66 13.40
CA THR A 64 2.18 -3.93 12.16
C THR A 64 1.54 -5.06 11.35
N TRP A 65 1.24 -6.19 12.00
CA TRP A 65 0.63 -7.34 11.32
C TRP A 65 -0.82 -7.08 10.90
N THR A 66 -1.60 -6.36 11.72
CA THR A 66 -2.98 -5.97 11.35
C THR A 66 -3.00 -5.07 10.13
N LEU A 67 -2.14 -4.04 10.07
CA LEU A 67 -2.07 -3.13 8.92
C LEU A 67 -1.58 -3.84 7.66
N LEU A 68 -0.59 -4.73 7.78
CA LEU A 68 -0.15 -5.57 6.66
C LEU A 68 -1.31 -6.42 6.14
N GLY A 69 -2.03 -7.10 7.03
CA GLY A 69 -3.20 -7.90 6.67
C GLY A 69 -4.29 -7.07 5.97
N LEU A 70 -4.50 -5.83 6.41
CA LEU A 70 -5.47 -4.92 5.79
C LEU A 70 -5.06 -4.52 4.36
N VAL A 71 -3.77 -4.23 4.13
CA VAL A 71 -3.26 -3.91 2.78
C VAL A 71 -3.38 -5.13 1.86
N VAL A 72 -3.03 -6.32 2.34
CA VAL A 72 -3.19 -7.58 1.59
C VAL A 72 -4.67 -7.84 1.26
N ALA A 73 -5.57 -7.66 2.23
CA ALA A 73 -7.00 -7.83 2.02
C ALA A 73 -7.56 -6.80 1.03
N ALA A 74 -7.15 -5.53 1.12
CA ALA A 74 -7.56 -4.49 0.19
C ALA A 74 -7.13 -4.81 -1.25
N LEU A 75 -5.88 -5.23 -1.45
CA LEU A 75 -5.40 -5.67 -2.74
C LEU A 75 -6.19 -6.88 -3.26
N GLY A 76 -6.39 -7.90 -2.42
CA GLY A 76 -7.12 -9.10 -2.78
C GLY A 76 -8.57 -8.79 -3.19
N VAL A 77 -9.27 -7.97 -2.43
CA VAL A 77 -10.65 -7.54 -2.76
C VAL A 77 -10.67 -6.76 -4.07
N MET A 78 -9.73 -5.83 -4.28
CA MET A 78 -9.70 -5.06 -5.53
C MET A 78 -9.39 -5.92 -6.76
N MET A 79 -8.53 -6.94 -6.61
CA MET A 79 -8.21 -7.91 -7.67
C MET A 79 -9.36 -8.86 -7.97
N LEU A 80 -10.18 -9.20 -6.97
CA LEU A 80 -11.36 -10.05 -7.16
C LEU A 80 -12.58 -9.28 -7.68
N ALA A 81 -12.63 -7.97 -7.43
CA ALA A 81 -13.72 -7.09 -7.86
C ALA A 81 -13.44 -6.34 -9.17
N SER A 82 -12.30 -6.61 -9.82
CA SER A 82 -11.92 -6.12 -11.15
C SER A 82 -12.26 -7.14 -12.22
#